data_AF-A0A140K0E4-F1
#
_entry.id   AF-A0A140K0E4-F1
#
_cell.length_a   1.000
_cell.length_b   1.000
_cell.length_c   1.000
_cell.angle_alpha   90.00
_cell.angle_beta   90.00
_cell.angle_gamma   90.00
#
_symmetry.space_group_name_H-M   'P 1'
#
loop_
_entity.id
_entity.type
_entity.pdbx_description
1 polymer ?
#
loop_
_entity_poly.entity_id
_entity_poly.type
_entity_poly.pdbx_seq_one_letter_code
_entity_poly.pdbx_strand_id
1 'polypeptide(L)'
;MASKQEVKVYLAYWIQLGQKLILDKGIKREFFPQPVINGERYSPQFENIWHQILQEDGKNWHLEGTSQTIAELLSPIWEIPDCARCGMPVPMMNLGVTSDGCPCKDMPGWPNSELPQPRSPILNQQHLTRLQERLQTLKNNF
;
A
#
# COMPACT_ATOMS: atom_id res chain seq x y z
N MET A 1 -9.10 -1.92 12.65
CA MET A 1 -9.61 -1.12 11.51
C MET A 1 -8.43 -0.56 10.73
N ALA A 2 -8.38 -0.83 9.43
CA ALA A 2 -7.40 -0.26 8.53
C ALA A 2 -7.61 1.26 8.38
N SER A 3 -6.53 2.01 8.58
CA SER A 3 -6.44 3.43 8.29
C SER A 3 -6.34 3.67 6.78
N LYS A 4 -6.71 4.88 6.36
CA LYS A 4 -6.52 5.35 4.97
C LYS A 4 -5.07 5.18 4.51
N GLN A 5 -4.11 5.38 5.42
CA GLN A 5 -2.69 5.24 5.11
C GLN A 5 -2.30 3.78 4.88
N GLU A 6 -2.81 2.84 5.67
CA GLU A 6 -2.56 1.40 5.47
C GLU A 6 -3.14 0.92 4.14
N VAL A 7 -4.36 1.34 3.80
CA VAL A 7 -4.97 1.03 2.49
C VAL A 7 -4.12 1.62 1.35
N LYS A 8 -3.63 2.85 1.50
CA LYS A 8 -2.75 3.48 0.51
C LYS A 8 -1.43 2.72 0.32
N VAL A 9 -0.80 2.29 1.42
CA VAL A 9 0.44 1.49 1.40
C VAL A 9 0.18 0.14 0.72
N TYR A 10 -0.94 -0.52 1.06
CA TYR A 10 -1.39 -1.74 0.42
C TYR A 10 -1.48 -1.59 -1.10
N LEU A 11 -2.20 -0.59 -1.60
CA LEU A 11 -2.32 -0.34 -3.04
C LEU A 11 -0.95 -0.08 -3.68
N ALA A 12 -0.11 0.74 -3.04
CA ALA A 12 1.22 1.05 -3.56
C ALA A 12 2.10 -0.21 -3.70
N TYR A 13 2.00 -1.15 -2.76
CA TYR A 13 2.82 -2.37 -2.77
C TYR A 13 2.39 -3.32 -3.88
N TRP A 14 1.08 -3.48 -4.04
CA TRP A 14 0.52 -4.36 -5.05
C TRP A 14 0.75 -3.83 -6.47
N ILE A 15 0.67 -2.51 -6.68
CA ILE A 15 0.99 -1.91 -7.99
C ILE A 15 2.48 -2.03 -8.31
N GLN A 16 3.37 -1.95 -7.32
CA GLN A 16 4.80 -2.23 -7.52
C GLN A 16 5.07 -3.69 -7.98
N LEU A 17 4.19 -4.63 -7.63
CA LEU A 17 4.23 -6.02 -8.10
C LEU A 17 3.55 -6.22 -9.46
N GLY A 18 3.07 -5.15 -10.11
CA GLY A 18 2.45 -5.19 -11.42
C GLY A 18 0.92 -5.27 -11.43
N GLN A 19 0.28 -5.24 -10.26
CA GLN A 19 -1.18 -5.27 -10.17
C GLN A 19 -1.77 -3.93 -10.59
N LYS A 20 -2.90 -3.96 -11.32
CA LYS A 20 -3.60 -2.75 -11.75
C LYS A 20 -4.73 -2.40 -10.80
N LEU A 21 -5.11 -1.13 -10.78
CA LEU A 21 -6.36 -0.68 -10.19
C LEU A 21 -7.46 -0.72 -11.25
N ILE A 22 -8.60 -1.27 -10.90
CA ILE A 22 -9.76 -1.38 -11.79
C ILE A 22 -10.87 -0.46 -11.26
N LEU A 23 -11.38 0.39 -12.13
CA LEU A 23 -12.60 1.16 -11.91
C LEU A 23 -13.75 0.55 -12.70
N ASP A 24 -14.76 0.03 -12.01
CA ASP A 24 -15.94 -0.56 -12.62
C ASP A 24 -17.17 0.33 -12.42
N LYS A 25 -17.45 1.16 -13.44
CA LYS A 25 -18.68 1.97 -13.53
C LYS A 25 -19.50 1.55 -14.75
N GLY A 26 -19.67 0.24 -14.93
CA GLY A 26 -20.32 -0.36 -16.10
C GLY A 26 -19.39 -0.57 -17.29
N ILE A 27 -18.33 0.24 -17.43
CA ILE A 27 -17.19 -0.03 -18.32
C ILE A 27 -15.95 -0.08 -17.43
N LYS A 28 -15.25 -1.23 -17.45
CA LYS A 28 -14.01 -1.42 -16.70
C LYS A 28 -12.90 -0.55 -17.29
N ARG A 29 -12.27 0.26 -16.44
CA ARG A 29 -11.05 1.00 -16.77
C ARG A 29 -9.91 0.55 -15.89
N GLU A 30 -8.76 0.32 -16.50
CA GLU A 30 -7.55 -0.10 -15.81
C GLU A 30 -6.62 1.09 -15.60
N PHE A 31 -6.06 1.20 -14.40
CA PHE A 31 -5.10 2.21 -14.01
C PHE A 31 -3.84 1.55 -13.50
N PHE A 32 -2.71 1.93 -14.09
CA PHE A 32 -1.40 1.42 -13.70
C PHE A 32 -0.41 2.57 -13.55
N PRO A 33 -0.41 3.26 -12.39
CA PRO A 33 0.47 4.39 -12.18
C PRO A 33 1.92 3.93 -12.09
N GLN A 34 2.71 4.26 -13.10
CA GLN A 34 4.15 4.02 -13.10
C GLN A 34 4.92 5.33 -13.38
N PRO A 35 5.89 5.69 -12.53
CA PRO A 35 6.30 4.98 -11.31
C PRO A 35 5.29 5.20 -10.15
N VAL A 36 5.21 4.28 -9.19
CA VAL A 36 4.40 4.48 -7.96
C VAL A 36 5.09 5.45 -6.99
N ILE A 37 6.43 5.45 -6.98
CA ILE A 37 7.27 6.25 -6.08
C ILE A 37 8.11 7.22 -6.91
N ASN A 38 8.16 8.48 -6.48
CA ASN A 38 9.06 9.49 -7.01
C ASN A 38 9.97 10.02 -5.90
N GLY A 39 11.17 9.43 -5.79
CA GLY A 39 12.14 9.76 -4.74
C GLY A 39 11.61 9.46 -3.34
N GLU A 40 11.42 10.51 -2.54
CA GLU A 40 10.97 10.43 -1.14
C GLU A 40 9.44 10.45 -0.97
N ARG A 41 8.68 10.49 -2.08
CA ARG A 41 7.20 10.59 -2.05
C ARG A 41 6.57 9.61 -3.05
N TYR A 42 5.26 9.43 -2.95
CA TYR A 42 4.52 8.79 -4.04
C TYR A 42 4.51 9.69 -5.28
N SER A 43 4.39 9.09 -6.45
CA SER A 43 4.30 9.85 -7.69
C SER A 43 3.00 10.66 -7.75
N PRO A 44 3.01 11.80 -8.45
CA PRO A 44 1.79 12.58 -8.65
C PRO A 44 0.67 11.77 -9.31
N GLN A 45 1.01 10.82 -10.19
CA GLN A 45 0.05 9.95 -10.86
C GLN A 45 -0.66 9.02 -9.87
N PHE A 46 0.11 8.37 -8.98
CA PHE A 46 -0.45 7.54 -7.92
C PHE A 46 -1.29 8.37 -6.94
N GLU A 47 -0.78 9.53 -6.51
CA GLU A 47 -1.53 10.43 -5.63
C GLU A 47 -2.85 10.89 -6.25
N ASN A 48 -2.88 11.24 -7.53
CA ASN A 48 -4.11 11.65 -8.21
C ASN A 48 -5.16 10.54 -8.22
N ILE A 49 -4.75 9.30 -8.51
CA ILE A 49 -5.66 8.13 -8.46
C ILE A 49 -6.16 7.92 -7.03
N TRP A 50 -5.27 7.99 -6.04
CA TRP A 50 -5.64 7.87 -4.64
C TRP A 50 -6.66 8.94 -4.22
N HIS A 51 -6.49 10.19 -4.65
CA HIS A 51 -7.47 11.25 -4.40
C HIS A 51 -8.82 10.95 -5.07
N GLN A 52 -8.84 10.44 -6.30
CA GLN A 52 -10.07 10.04 -6.98
C GLN A 52 -10.80 8.91 -6.24
N ILE A 53 -10.06 7.89 -5.78
CA ILE A 53 -10.61 6.81 -4.96
C ILE A 53 -11.31 7.39 -3.73
N LEU A 54 -10.66 8.30 -3.01
CA LEU A 54 -11.23 8.93 -1.81
C LEU A 54 -12.43 9.84 -2.11
N GLN A 55 -12.47 10.50 -3.27
CA GLN A 55 -13.62 11.32 -3.67
C GLN A 55 -14.87 10.48 -3.99
N GLU A 56 -14.68 9.22 -4.39
CA GLU A 56 -15.75 8.30 -4.79
C GLU A 56 -16.06 7.24 -3.73
N ASP A 57 -15.56 7.44 -2.50
CA ASP A 57 -15.63 6.48 -1.39
C ASP A 57 -15.07 5.07 -1.72
N GLY A 58 -14.30 4.91 -2.81
CA GLY A 58 -13.71 3.64 -3.22
C GLY A 58 -14.68 2.54 -3.66
N LYS A 59 -15.99 2.82 -3.83
CA LYS A 59 -17.03 1.78 -4.02
C LYS A 59 -16.87 0.95 -5.29
N ASN A 60 -16.37 1.58 -6.35
CA ASN A 60 -16.22 0.96 -7.67
C ASN A 60 -14.75 0.65 -8.01
N TRP A 61 -13.86 0.85 -7.05
CA TRP A 61 -12.43 0.64 -7.20
C TRP A 61 -12.06 -0.69 -6.56
N HIS A 62 -11.24 -1.49 -7.22
CA HIS A 62 -10.67 -2.73 -6.67
C HIS A 62 -9.29 -2.98 -7.30
N LEU A 63 -8.48 -3.84 -6.68
CA LEU A 63 -7.26 -4.32 -7.32
C LEU A 63 -7.59 -5.45 -8.30
N GLU A 64 -6.84 -5.51 -9.39
CA GLU A 64 -6.87 -6.63 -10.32
C GLU A 64 -6.68 -7.95 -9.57
N GLY A 65 -7.53 -8.94 -9.87
CA GLY A 65 -7.49 -10.25 -9.22
C GLY A 65 -8.04 -10.31 -7.80
N THR A 66 -8.58 -9.21 -7.24
CA THR A 66 -9.22 -9.19 -5.93
C THR A 66 -10.74 -9.02 -6.05
N SER A 67 -11.47 -9.56 -5.07
CA SER A 67 -12.93 -9.43 -5.01
C SER A 67 -13.40 -8.22 -4.22
N GLN A 68 -12.55 -7.70 -3.33
CA GLN A 68 -12.89 -6.61 -2.43
C GLN A 68 -12.75 -5.25 -3.12
N THR A 69 -13.70 -4.38 -2.84
CA THR A 69 -13.64 -2.97 -3.20
C THR A 69 -12.76 -2.20 -2.23
N ILE A 70 -12.20 -1.07 -2.67
CA ILE A 70 -11.44 -0.18 -1.79
C ILE A 70 -12.35 0.44 -0.72
N ALA A 71 -13.65 0.61 -1.00
CA ALA A 71 -14.64 1.01 0.01
C ALA A 71 -14.71 0.02 1.17
N GLU A 72 -14.73 -1.29 0.86
CA GLU A 72 -14.72 -2.33 1.88
C GLU A 72 -13.43 -2.24 2.68
N LEU A 73 -12.27 -2.15 2.03
CA LEU A 73 -10.98 -2.03 2.72
C LEU A 73 -10.86 -0.80 3.63
N LEU A 74 -11.58 0.28 3.31
CA LEU A 74 -11.66 1.51 4.11
C LEU A 74 -12.66 1.41 5.27
N SER A 75 -13.45 0.35 5.35
CA SER A 75 -14.47 0.17 6.38
C SER A 75 -13.89 -0.43 7.68
N PRO A 76 -14.58 -0.26 8.83
CA PRO A 76 -14.06 -0.66 10.13
C PRO A 76 -13.82 -2.17 10.30
N ILE A 77 -14.48 -2.97 9.47
CA ILE A 77 -14.46 -4.43 9.54
C ILE A 77 -13.19 -5.04 8.95
N TRP A 78 -12.38 -4.26 8.21
CA TRP A 78 -11.14 -4.73 7.60
C TRP A 78 -9.91 -4.26 8.38
N GLU A 79 -8.90 -5.13 8.37
CA GLU A 79 -7.54 -4.86 8.82
C GLU A 79 -6.58 -5.28 7.71
N ILE A 80 -5.41 -4.65 7.67
CA ILE A 80 -4.39 -4.94 6.67
C ILE A 80 -3.08 -5.25 7.40
N PRO A 81 -2.99 -6.39 8.10
CA PRO A 81 -1.74 -6.82 8.71
C PRO A 81 -0.72 -7.23 7.65
N ASP A 82 0.54 -7.20 8.04
CA ASP A 82 1.62 -7.74 7.23
C ASP A 82 1.58 -9.27 7.22
N CYS A 83 1.75 -9.87 6.04
CA CYS A 83 1.84 -11.30 5.87
C CYS A 83 3.07 -11.84 6.62
N ALA A 84 2.87 -12.79 7.53
CA ALA A 84 3.96 -13.41 8.30
C ALA A 84 5.05 -14.09 7.43
N ARG A 85 4.74 -14.44 6.18
CA ARG A 85 5.69 -15.10 5.27
C ARG A 85 6.54 -14.13 4.46
N CYS A 86 5.96 -13.05 3.96
CA CYS A 86 6.64 -12.15 3.02
C CYS A 86 6.59 -10.66 3.38
N GLY A 87 5.93 -10.29 4.48
CA GLY A 87 5.79 -8.89 4.92
C GLY A 87 4.85 -8.05 4.07
N MET A 88 4.15 -8.64 3.08
CA MET A 88 3.19 -7.91 2.25
C MET A 88 1.92 -7.56 3.04
N PRO A 89 1.38 -6.34 2.90
CA PRO A 89 0.08 -6.00 3.47
C PRO A 89 -1.02 -6.84 2.82
N VAL A 90 -1.86 -7.50 3.64
CA VAL A 90 -2.94 -8.39 3.17
C VAL A 90 -4.23 -8.05 3.89
N PRO A 91 -5.34 -7.83 3.17
CA PRO A 91 -6.62 -7.53 3.79
C PRO A 91 -7.22 -8.76 4.48
N MET A 92 -7.65 -8.58 5.73
CA MET A 92 -8.34 -9.57 6.55
C MET A 92 -9.57 -8.94 7.22
N MET A 93 -10.67 -9.68 7.30
CA MET A 93 -11.85 -9.27 8.05
C MET A 93 -11.72 -9.62 9.53
N ASN A 94 -12.14 -8.70 10.40
CA ASN A 94 -12.14 -8.88 11.85
C ASN A 94 -13.13 -9.94 12.37
N LEU A 95 -14.12 -10.33 11.56
CA LEU A 95 -15.26 -11.18 11.99
C LEU A 95 -15.47 -12.40 11.08
N GLY A 96 -14.41 -13.01 10.55
CA GLY A 96 -14.51 -14.24 9.76
C GLY A 96 -13.22 -14.61 9.03
N VAL A 97 -13.10 -15.89 8.65
CA VAL A 97 -11.88 -16.50 8.06
C VAL A 97 -11.70 -16.17 6.57
N THR A 98 -12.59 -15.38 5.97
CA THR A 98 -12.56 -15.07 4.53
C THR A 98 -11.59 -13.93 4.23
N SER A 99 -10.30 -14.27 4.19
CA SER A 99 -9.30 -13.49 3.47
C SER A 99 -8.96 -14.27 2.20
N ASP A 100 -8.82 -13.59 1.07
CA ASP A 100 -8.30 -14.19 -0.17
C ASP A 100 -6.84 -14.67 -0.01
N GLY A 101 -6.24 -14.43 1.17
CA GLY A 101 -4.90 -14.87 1.52
C GLY A 101 -3.83 -14.01 0.86
N CYS A 102 -2.60 -14.17 1.31
CA CYS A 102 -1.49 -13.52 0.64
C CYS A 102 -1.20 -14.23 -0.69
N PRO A 103 -1.04 -13.51 -1.82
CA PRO A 103 -0.64 -14.12 -3.10
C PRO A 103 0.67 -14.90 -3.03
N CYS A 104 1.50 -14.64 -2.00
CA CYS A 104 2.72 -15.41 -1.74
C CYS A 104 2.49 -16.91 -1.56
N LYS A 105 1.26 -17.34 -1.26
CA LYS A 105 0.92 -18.76 -1.14
C LYS A 105 1.01 -19.45 -2.50
N ASP A 106 0.51 -18.80 -3.55
CA ASP A 106 0.28 -19.40 -4.86
C ASP A 106 1.27 -18.91 -5.94
N MET A 107 2.09 -17.89 -5.62
CA MET A 107 3.08 -17.33 -6.54
C MET A 107 4.42 -18.07 -6.44
N PRO A 108 4.81 -18.89 -7.45
CA PRO A 108 6.11 -19.55 -7.46
C PRO A 108 7.24 -18.50 -7.52
N GLY A 109 8.17 -18.57 -6.58
CA GLY A 109 9.33 -17.66 -6.51
C GLY A 109 9.15 -16.40 -5.65
N TRP A 110 8.02 -16.23 -4.95
CA TRP A 110 7.83 -15.15 -3.98
C TRP A 110 7.87 -15.66 -2.52
N PRO A 111 8.49 -14.94 -1.57
CA PRO A 111 9.21 -13.68 -1.72
C PRO A 111 10.51 -13.84 -2.51
N ASN A 112 10.69 -13.00 -3.53
CA ASN A 112 11.93 -12.98 -4.29
C ASN A 112 12.93 -12.06 -3.57
N SER A 113 13.98 -12.63 -2.98
CA SER A 113 15.04 -11.89 -2.30
C SER A 113 16.08 -11.27 -3.26
N GLU A 114 16.05 -11.63 -4.55
CA GLU A 114 16.94 -11.07 -5.57
C GLU A 114 16.44 -9.72 -6.11
N LEU A 115 15.15 -9.44 -5.98
CA LEU A 115 14.54 -8.17 -6.37
C LEU A 115 14.22 -7.32 -5.15
N PRO A 116 14.27 -5.98 -5.27
CA PRO A 116 13.83 -5.10 -4.21
C PRO A 116 12.34 -5.35 -3.91
N GLN A 117 12.04 -5.60 -2.64
CA GLN A 117 10.65 -5.74 -2.20
C GLN A 117 9.88 -4.42 -2.40
N PRO A 118 8.56 -4.50 -2.63
CA PRO A 118 7.68 -3.34 -2.61
C PRO A 118 7.91 -2.53 -1.34
N ARG A 119 8.03 -1.22 -1.50
CA ARG A 119 8.37 -0.33 -0.39
C ARG A 119 7.47 0.90 -0.36
N SER A 120 7.43 1.54 0.80
CA SER A 120 6.91 2.89 0.92
C SER A 120 8.00 3.91 0.56
N PRO A 121 7.64 5.12 0.11
CA PRO A 121 8.59 6.20 -0.06
C PRO A 121 9.34 6.46 1.26
N ILE A 122 10.66 6.61 1.17
CA ILE A 122 11.49 6.84 2.35
C ILE A 122 11.59 8.35 2.58
N LEU A 123 11.00 8.85 3.66
CA LEU A 123 11.16 10.24 4.11
C LEU A 123 12.51 10.42 4.81
N ASN A 124 13.59 10.46 4.02
CA ASN A 124 14.95 10.60 4.55
C ASN A 124 15.14 11.90 5.31
N GLN A 125 14.52 13.02 4.89
CA GLN A 125 14.72 14.29 5.56
C GLN A 125 14.26 14.30 7.02
N GLN A 126 13.09 13.75 7.35
CA GLN A 126 12.63 13.71 8.74
C GLN A 126 13.51 12.82 9.63
N HIS A 127 14.03 11.72 9.06
CA HIS A 127 14.95 10.85 9.76
C HIS A 127 16.30 11.53 9.97
N LEU A 128 16.82 12.23 8.96
CA LEU A 128 18.06 13.00 9.01
C LEU A 128 17.95 14.18 9.99
N THR A 129 16.83 14.90 10.02
CA THR A 129 16.58 15.97 11.00
C THR A 129 16.57 15.42 12.42
N ARG A 130 15.87 14.31 12.67
CA ARG A 130 15.89 13.65 14.00
C ARG A 130 17.28 13.19 14.40
N LEU A 131 18.06 12.66 13.46
CA LEU A 131 19.46 12.29 13.72
C LEU A 131 20.32 13.52 14.03
N GLN A 132 20.15 14.61 13.29
CA GLN A 132 20.85 15.88 13.51
C GLN A 132 20.54 16.46 14.90
N GLU A 133 19.27 16.49 15.30
CA GLU A 133 18.82 16.95 16.62
C GLU A 133 19.44 16.12 17.76
N ARG A 134 19.49 14.79 17.58
CA ARG A 134 20.15 13.87 18.53
C ARG A 134 21.66 14.11 18.64
N LEU A 135 22.33 14.36 17.52
CA LEU A 135 23.76 14.68 17.52
C LEU A 135 24.06 16.03 18.19
N GLN A 136 23.22 17.04 17.97
CA GLN A 136 23.36 18.36 18.62
C GLN A 136 23.13 18.30 20.12
N THR A 137 22.10 17.56 20.57
CA THR A 137 21.83 17.37 22.01
C THR A 137 22.96 16.62 22.70
N LEU A 138 23.55 15.60 22.07
CA LEU A 138 24.74 14.92 22.62
C LEU A 138 25.95 15.85 22.69
N LYS A 139 26.16 16.70 21.69
CA LYS A 139 27.29 17.64 21.65
C LYS A 139 27.20 18.75 22.70
N ASN A 140 25.99 19.17 23.08
CA ASN A 140 25.77 20.19 24.11
C ASN A 140 25.87 19.66 25.54
N ASN A 141 25.99 18.34 25.73
CA ASN A 141 26.13 17.69 27.04
C ASN A 141 27.60 17.35 27.39
N PHE A 142 28.56 17.80 26.58
CA PHE A 142 30.01 17.76 26.82
C PHE A 142 30.57 19.18 26.77
#